data_AF-A0A660WQ08-F1
#
_entry.id   AF-A0A660WQ08-F1
#
_cell.length_a   1.000
_cell.length_b   1.000
_cell.length_c   1.000
_cell.angle_alpha   90.00
_cell.angle_beta   90.00
_cell.angle_gamma   90.00
#
_symmetry.space_group_name_H-M   'P 1'
#
loop_
_entity.id
_entity.type
_entity.pdbx_description
1 polymer ?
#
loop_
_entity_poly.entity_id
_entity_poly.type
_entity_poly.pdbx_seq_one_letter_code
_entity_poly.pdbx_strand_id
1 'polypeptide(L)'
;MTKCAEIKAEIVEKDELDNKGLRAILNFGHTIGHAVESAMDYVDISHGQAVALGMIAESILAERLNMLSSSALARILNLIISLSILPRSRDIPSCSKIISRLKYDKKATQGELRFVLPVKIGRVRIVDAPSQKIIRESLQEAIRLCTG
;
A
#
# COMPACT_ATOMS: atom_id res chain seq x y z
N MET A 1 4.41 19.37 -11.09
CA MET A 1 4.87 18.06 -11.62
C MET A 1 6.38 17.84 -11.49
N THR A 2 7.21 18.89 -11.52
CA THR A 2 8.69 18.81 -11.46
C THR A 2 9.24 18.11 -10.21
N LYS A 3 8.71 18.43 -9.02
CA LYS A 3 9.20 17.88 -7.74
C LYS A 3 9.06 16.36 -7.61
N CYS A 4 7.96 15.77 -8.08
CA CYS A 4 7.74 14.32 -8.00
C CYS A 4 8.67 13.55 -8.94
N ALA A 5 8.90 14.11 -10.14
CA ALA A 5 9.86 13.56 -11.10
C ALA A 5 11.29 13.66 -10.57
N GLU A 6 11.66 14.80 -9.97
CA GLU A 6 12.97 15.01 -9.31
C GLU A 6 13.20 14.00 -8.17
N ILE A 7 12.23 13.81 -7.27
CA ILE A 7 12.34 12.86 -6.15
C ILE A 7 12.48 11.42 -6.67
N LYS A 8 11.69 11.04 -7.68
CA LYS A 8 11.79 9.71 -8.29
C LYS A 8 13.15 9.52 -8.97
N ALA A 9 13.62 10.51 -9.73
CA ALA A 9 14.92 10.46 -10.39
C ALA A 9 16.06 10.34 -9.36
N GLU A 10 16.04 11.15 -8.30
CA GLU A 10 17.04 11.11 -7.22
C GLU A 10 17.07 9.76 -6.50
N ILE A 11 15.91 9.16 -6.23
CA ILE A 11 15.82 7.83 -5.62
C ILE A 11 16.36 6.74 -6.55
N VAL A 12 16.04 6.83 -7.85
CA VAL A 12 16.52 5.88 -8.86
C VAL A 12 18.03 6.01 -9.06
N GLU A 13 18.57 7.24 -9.15
CA GLU A 13 20.01 7.50 -9.30
C GLU A 13 20.81 7.04 -8.07
N LYS A 14 20.28 7.21 -6.86
CA LYS A 14 20.96 6.80 -5.62
C LYS A 14 21.05 5.28 -5.43
N ASP A 15 20.21 4.53 -6.15
CA ASP A 15 20.05 3.09 -6.02
C ASP A 15 19.62 2.43 -7.35
N GLU A 16 20.40 2.67 -8.42
CA GLU A 16 20.10 2.19 -9.78
C GLU A 16 19.92 0.67 -9.85
N LEU A 17 20.65 -0.06 -9.00
CA LEU A 17 20.67 -1.52 -8.93
C LEU A 17 19.79 -2.11 -7.81
N ASP A 18 19.03 -1.28 -7.07
CA ASP A 18 18.16 -1.67 -5.94
C ASP A 18 18.90 -2.45 -4.82
N ASN A 19 20.17 -2.11 -4.60
CA ASN A 19 21.04 -2.78 -3.63
C ASN A 19 20.94 -2.15 -2.23
N LYS A 20 20.43 -0.92 -2.12
CA LYS A 20 20.33 -0.17 -0.84
C LYS A 20 18.90 -0.13 -0.31
N GLY A 21 17.91 -0.65 -1.05
CA GLY A 21 16.49 -0.67 -0.70
C GLY A 21 15.85 0.72 -0.67
N LEU A 22 16.51 1.72 -1.26
CA LEU A 22 16.00 3.11 -1.35
C LEU A 22 14.83 3.18 -2.33
N ARG A 23 14.86 2.38 -3.39
CA ARG A 23 13.78 2.25 -4.37
C ARG A 23 12.50 1.69 -3.77
N ALA A 24 12.60 0.92 -2.68
CA ALA A 24 11.44 0.32 -2.02
C ALA A 24 10.41 1.37 -1.59
N ILE A 25 10.81 2.61 -1.26
CA ILE A 25 9.86 3.68 -0.91
C ILE A 25 8.85 3.98 -2.02
N LEU A 26 9.21 3.75 -3.28
CA LEU A 26 8.33 3.94 -4.43
C LEU A 26 7.23 2.88 -4.49
N ASN A 27 7.44 1.73 -3.82
CA ASN A 27 6.50 0.61 -3.78
C ASN A 27 5.54 0.67 -2.58
N PHE A 28 5.60 1.73 -1.76
CA PHE A 28 4.62 1.92 -0.69
C PHE A 28 3.20 2.02 -1.29
N GLY A 29 2.28 1.23 -0.75
CA GLY A 29 0.90 1.08 -1.21
C GLY A 29 0.70 0.12 -2.38
N HIS A 30 1.78 -0.38 -3.00
CA HIS A 30 1.66 -1.19 -4.22
C HIS A 30 1.37 -2.66 -3.93
N THR A 31 1.78 -3.20 -2.78
CA THR A 31 1.50 -4.61 -2.45
C THR A 31 -0.01 -4.84 -2.33
N ILE A 32 -0.71 -3.99 -1.56
CA ILE A 32 -2.17 -4.06 -1.49
C ILE A 32 -2.83 -3.46 -2.74
N GLY A 33 -2.28 -2.39 -3.31
CA GLY A 33 -2.82 -1.75 -4.52
C GLY A 33 -2.94 -2.72 -5.69
N HIS A 34 -1.87 -3.42 -6.05
CA HIS A 34 -1.91 -4.42 -7.13
C HIS A 34 -2.87 -5.58 -6.83
N ALA A 35 -3.01 -5.97 -5.56
CA ALA A 35 -3.97 -6.99 -5.17
C ALA A 35 -5.43 -6.53 -5.34
N VAL A 36 -5.70 -5.24 -5.13
CA VAL A 36 -7.02 -4.63 -5.41
C VAL A 36 -7.26 -4.57 -6.91
N GLU A 37 -6.31 -4.09 -7.71
CA GLU A 37 -6.43 -4.05 -9.18
C GLU A 37 -6.69 -5.45 -9.75
N SER A 38 -5.91 -6.44 -9.31
CA SER A 38 -6.08 -7.84 -9.70
C SER A 38 -7.41 -8.43 -9.21
N ALA A 39 -7.96 -7.95 -8.09
CA ALA A 39 -9.26 -8.38 -7.59
C ALA A 39 -10.43 -7.71 -8.33
N MET A 40 -10.18 -6.58 -8.99
CA MET A 40 -11.13 -5.92 -9.91
C MET A 40 -10.90 -6.34 -11.36
N ASP A 41 -9.98 -7.28 -11.59
CA ASP A 41 -9.61 -7.75 -12.94
C ASP A 41 -9.19 -6.58 -13.86
N TYR A 42 -8.60 -5.53 -13.25
CA TYR A 42 -8.16 -4.27 -13.88
C TYR A 42 -9.28 -3.43 -14.52
N VAL A 43 -10.53 -3.65 -14.11
CA VAL A 43 -11.70 -2.92 -14.60
C VAL A 43 -12.23 -1.97 -13.51
N ASP A 44 -12.74 -0.81 -13.91
CA ASP A 44 -13.43 0.17 -13.04
C ASP A 44 -12.63 0.71 -11.83
N ILE A 45 -11.30 0.59 -11.86
CA ILE A 45 -10.41 1.23 -10.89
C ILE A 45 -9.15 1.77 -11.59
N SER A 46 -8.80 3.02 -11.28
CA SER A 46 -7.52 3.57 -11.70
C SER A 46 -6.37 3.08 -10.82
N HIS A 47 -5.17 2.98 -11.38
CA HIS A 47 -3.97 2.64 -10.60
C HIS A 47 -3.78 3.56 -9.39
N GLY A 48 -4.01 4.87 -9.56
CA GLY A 48 -3.93 5.83 -8.45
C GLY A 48 -4.93 5.57 -7.32
N GLN A 49 -6.16 5.17 -7.64
CA GLN A 49 -7.17 4.77 -6.66
C GLN A 49 -6.73 3.53 -5.87
N ALA A 50 -6.22 2.52 -6.57
CA ALA A 50 -5.78 1.28 -5.96
C ALA A 50 -4.57 1.51 -5.05
N VAL A 51 -3.57 2.27 -5.51
CA VAL A 51 -2.40 2.63 -4.71
C VAL A 51 -2.79 3.48 -3.51
N ALA A 52 -3.72 4.43 -3.65
CA ALA A 52 -4.20 5.24 -2.51
C ALA A 52 -4.86 4.37 -1.42
N LEU A 53 -5.71 3.42 -1.81
CA LEU A 53 -6.29 2.44 -0.89
C LEU A 53 -5.20 1.57 -0.24
N GLY A 54 -4.22 1.12 -1.05
CA GLY A 54 -3.09 0.36 -0.58
C GLY A 54 -2.25 1.12 0.44
N MET A 55 -1.97 2.41 0.22
CA MET A 55 -1.24 3.26 1.16
C MET A 55 -1.96 3.40 2.50
N ILE A 56 -3.29 3.51 2.50
CA ILE A 56 -4.09 3.53 3.75
C ILE A 56 -3.96 2.18 4.46
N ALA A 57 -4.21 1.08 3.76
CA ALA A 57 -4.17 -0.26 4.35
C ALA A 57 -2.77 -0.62 4.89
N GLU A 58 -1.71 -0.28 4.16
CA GLU A 58 -0.32 -0.52 4.59
C GLU A 58 0.10 0.42 5.73
N SER A 59 -0.43 1.64 5.82
CA SER A 59 -0.19 2.52 6.97
C SER A 59 -0.86 1.98 8.24
N ILE A 60 -2.12 1.52 8.14
CA ILE A 60 -2.84 0.88 9.24
C ILE A 60 -2.10 -0.39 9.67
N LEU A 61 -1.61 -1.18 8.72
CA LEU A 61 -0.80 -2.37 8.99
C LEU A 61 0.48 -2.02 9.74
N ALA A 62 1.18 -0.96 9.33
CA ALA A 62 2.40 -0.49 10.00
C ALA A 62 2.13 -0.05 11.44
N GLU A 63 1.01 0.64 11.69
CA GLU A 63 0.62 1.06 13.04
C GLU A 63 0.29 -0.14 13.93
N ARG A 64 -0.47 -1.12 13.42
CA ARG A 64 -0.77 -2.38 14.11
C ARG A 64 0.47 -3.22 14.45
N LEU A 65 1.54 -3.06 13.69
CA LEU A 65 2.83 -3.70 13.94
C LEU A 65 3.76 -2.84 14.83
N ASN A 66 3.24 -1.76 15.42
CA ASN A 66 3.99 -0.77 16.21
C ASN A 66 5.19 -0.14 15.47
N MET A 67 5.10 -0.06 14.13
CA MET A 67 6.14 0.53 13.28
C MET A 67 5.89 2.00 12.97
N LEU A 68 4.64 2.44 13.03
CA LEU A 68 4.21 3.80 12.72
C LEU A 68 3.44 4.37 13.92
N SER A 69 3.69 5.61 14.30
CA SER A 69 2.92 6.26 15.37
C SER A 69 1.49 6.59 14.90
N SER A 70 0.52 6.54 15.81
CA SER A 70 -0.86 6.92 15.48
C SER A 70 -0.98 8.38 14.99
N SER A 71 -0.09 9.27 15.43
CA SER A 71 0.00 10.64 14.90
C SER A 71 0.47 10.71 13.45
N ALA A 72 1.43 9.87 13.05
CA ALA A 72 1.89 9.79 11.67
C ALA A 72 0.85 9.10 10.78
N LEU A 73 0.19 8.05 11.29
CA LEU A 73 -0.96 7.41 10.64
C LEU A 73 -2.05 8.45 10.32
N ALA A 74 -2.51 9.19 11.33
CA ALA A 74 -3.56 10.20 11.14
C ALA A 74 -3.19 11.24 10.07
N ARG A 75 -1.93 11.69 10.04
CA ARG A 75 -1.46 12.62 8.99
C ARG A 75 -1.50 12.02 7.59
N ILE A 76 -1.10 10.76 7.42
CA ILE A 76 -1.13 10.07 6.13
C ILE A 76 -2.58 9.88 5.67
N LEU A 77 -3.46 9.39 6.56
CA LEU A 77 -4.87 9.16 6.27
C LEU A 77 -5.56 10.47 5.87
N ASN A 78 -5.39 11.53 6.68
CA ASN A 78 -6.01 12.83 6.41
C ASN A 78 -5.58 13.39 5.04
N LEU A 79 -4.30 13.26 4.68
CA LEU A 79 -3.82 13.69 3.37
C LEU A 79 -4.49 12.89 2.25
N ILE A 80 -4.46 11.55 2.30
CA ILE A 80 -4.99 10.71 1.22
C ILE A 80 -6.51 10.91 1.07
N ILE A 81 -7.25 10.97 2.18
CA ILE A 81 -8.70 11.19 2.17
C ILE A 81 -9.04 12.58 1.59
N SER A 82 -8.24 13.61 1.93
CA SER A 82 -8.45 14.98 1.41
C SER A 82 -8.27 15.12 -0.10
N LEU A 83 -7.58 14.17 -0.75
CA LEU A 83 -7.43 14.16 -2.22
C LEU A 83 -8.72 13.74 -2.93
N SER A 84 -9.69 13.16 -2.22
CA SER A 84 -10.96 12.67 -2.78
C SER A 84 -10.80 11.73 -3.97
N ILE A 85 -9.70 10.97 -3.99
CA ILE A 85 -9.37 10.00 -5.04
C ILE A 85 -9.71 8.56 -4.65
N LEU A 86 -10.28 8.31 -3.46
CA LEU A 86 -10.55 6.94 -3.02
C LEU A 86 -11.73 6.33 -3.80
N PRO A 87 -11.67 5.04 -4.16
CA PRO A 87 -12.83 4.35 -4.74
C PRO A 87 -13.96 4.27 -3.71
N ARG A 88 -15.22 4.23 -4.17
CA ARG A 88 -16.35 4.06 -3.24
C ARG A 88 -16.32 2.64 -2.67
N SER A 89 -16.62 2.51 -1.39
CA SER A 89 -16.59 1.21 -0.69
C SER A 89 -17.35 0.08 -1.40
N ARG A 90 -18.49 0.38 -2.03
CA ARG A 90 -19.32 -0.59 -2.77
C ARG A 90 -18.67 -1.11 -4.05
N ASP A 91 -17.75 -0.35 -4.63
CA ASP A 91 -17.05 -0.71 -5.87
C ASP A 91 -15.77 -1.52 -5.55
N ILE A 92 -15.36 -1.56 -4.27
CA ILE A 92 -14.19 -2.33 -3.82
C ILE A 92 -14.56 -3.81 -3.64
N PRO A 93 -13.76 -4.76 -4.17
CA PRO A 93 -13.97 -6.17 -3.94
C PRO A 93 -13.95 -6.56 -2.45
N SER A 94 -14.55 -7.71 -2.14
CA SER A 94 -14.50 -8.25 -0.79
C SER A 94 -13.06 -8.44 -0.32
N CYS A 95 -12.81 -8.20 0.97
CA CYS A 95 -11.49 -8.43 1.59
C CYS A 95 -10.95 -9.85 1.29
N SER A 96 -11.84 -10.85 1.24
CA SER A 96 -11.47 -12.22 0.91
C SER A 96 -10.94 -12.37 -0.52
N LYS A 97 -11.53 -11.66 -1.51
CA LYS A 97 -11.05 -11.66 -2.91
C LYS A 97 -9.69 -10.99 -3.01
N ILE A 98 -9.47 -9.87 -2.32
CA ILE A 98 -8.18 -9.16 -2.32
C ILE A 98 -7.08 -10.02 -1.67
N ILE A 99 -7.38 -10.64 -0.52
CA ILE A 99 -6.42 -11.53 0.16
C ILE A 99 -6.09 -12.76 -0.68
N SER A 100 -7.03 -13.32 -1.44
CA SER A 100 -6.73 -14.45 -2.31
C SER A 100 -5.77 -14.05 -3.42
N ARG A 101 -5.88 -12.83 -3.97
CA ARG A 101 -4.91 -12.30 -4.95
C ARG A 101 -3.51 -12.13 -4.36
N LEU A 102 -3.37 -11.63 -3.12
CA LEU A 102 -2.08 -11.58 -2.41
C LEU A 102 -1.42 -12.97 -2.27
N LYS A 103 -2.21 -14.03 -2.06
CA LYS A 103 -1.70 -15.41 -1.97
C LYS A 103 -1.24 -15.96 -3.30
N TYR A 104 -1.93 -15.62 -4.39
CA TYR A 104 -1.55 -16.03 -5.72
C TYR A 104 -0.20 -15.41 -6.11
N ASP A 105 0.00 -14.13 -5.79
CA ASP A 105 1.26 -13.44 -6.04
C ASP A 105 2.42 -14.11 -5.26
N LYS A 106 2.22 -14.43 -3.98
CA LYS A 106 3.16 -15.21 -3.17
C LYS A 106 3.50 -16.60 -3.77
N LYS A 107 2.60 -17.22 -4.53
CA LYS A 107 2.86 -18.50 -5.19
C LYS A 107 3.56 -18.33 -6.54
N ALA A 108 3.31 -17.22 -7.23
CA ALA A 108 3.87 -16.91 -8.54
C ALA A 108 5.34 -16.49 -8.44
N THR A 109 5.66 -15.65 -7.46
CA THR A 109 7.05 -15.41 -7.06
C THR A 109 7.47 -16.56 -6.15
N GLN A 110 8.49 -17.35 -6.48
CA GLN A 110 9.05 -18.39 -5.60
C GLN A 110 9.70 -17.84 -4.30
N GLY A 111 9.33 -16.63 -3.87
CA GLY A 111 9.84 -15.91 -2.73
C GLY A 111 8.76 -15.56 -1.70
N GLU A 112 9.20 -15.03 -0.56
CA GLU A 112 8.31 -14.57 0.49
C GLU A 112 7.67 -13.23 0.10
N LEU A 113 6.35 -13.12 0.23
CA LEU A 113 5.62 -11.86 0.05
C LEU A 113 6.20 -10.82 1.02
N ARG A 114 6.60 -9.67 0.50
CA ARG A 114 7.15 -8.56 1.28
C ARG A 114 6.27 -7.33 1.14
N PHE A 115 6.18 -6.56 2.23
CA PHE A 115 5.48 -5.29 2.30
C PHE A 115 6.49 -4.15 2.47
N VAL A 116 6.18 -3.01 1.86
CA VAL A 116 6.90 -1.76 2.12
C VAL A 116 6.06 -0.93 3.07
N LEU A 117 6.42 -0.95 4.36
CA LEU A 117 5.63 -0.28 5.39
C LEU A 117 6.26 1.04 5.83
N PRO A 118 5.48 2.12 6.01
CA PRO A 118 5.98 3.38 6.55
C PRO A 118 6.38 3.21 8.01
N VAL A 119 7.55 3.76 8.38
CA VAL A 119 7.99 3.85 9.78
C VAL A 119 7.92 5.28 10.33
N LYS A 120 8.02 6.26 9.42
CA LYS A 120 7.72 7.67 9.63
C LYS A 120 7.46 8.31 8.27
N ILE A 121 6.90 9.51 8.25
CA ILE A 121 6.75 10.27 7.00
C ILE A 121 8.13 10.45 6.35
N GLY A 122 8.25 10.05 5.08
CA GLY A 122 9.49 10.07 4.32
C GLY A 122 10.42 8.86 4.55
N ARG A 123 10.03 7.84 5.31
CA ARG A 123 10.83 6.62 5.51
C ARG A 123 9.97 5.36 5.60
N VAL A 124 10.37 4.34 4.86
CA VAL A 124 9.76 3.01 4.87
C VAL A 124 10.75 1.94 5.32
N ARG A 125 10.23 0.73 5.55
CA ARG A 125 11.02 -0.49 5.75
C ARG A 125 10.34 -1.64 5.01
N ILE A 126 11.16 -2.47 4.36
CA ILE A 126 10.72 -3.75 3.80
C ILE A 126 10.55 -4.74 4.95
N VAL A 127 9.40 -5.39 5.04
CA VAL A 127 9.12 -6.43 6.03
C VAL A 127 8.51 -7.64 5.35
N ASP A 128 8.78 -8.82 5.89
CA ASP A 128 8.11 -10.04 5.46
C ASP A 128 6.62 -9.98 5.83
N ALA A 129 5.80 -10.69 5.06
CA ALA A 129 4.36 -10.68 5.24
C ALA A 129 3.97 -11.09 6.69
N PRO A 130 3.28 -10.20 7.43
CA PRO A 130 2.76 -10.55 8.75
C PRO A 130 1.60 -11.56 8.61
N SER A 131 1.05 -11.98 9.75
CA SER A 131 -0.08 -12.92 9.72
C SER A 131 -1.24 -12.41 8.87
N GLN A 132 -1.89 -13.31 8.12
CA GLN A 132 -3.05 -12.97 7.29
C GLN A 132 -4.19 -12.33 8.08
N LYS A 133 -4.27 -12.60 9.39
CA LYS A 133 -5.26 -11.99 10.27
C LYS A 133 -5.08 -10.47 10.33
N ILE A 134 -3.87 -9.99 10.64
CA ILE A 134 -3.58 -8.56 10.78
C ILE A 134 -3.70 -7.85 9.42
N ILE A 135 -3.26 -8.49 8.34
CA ILE A 135 -3.44 -7.96 6.96
C ILE A 135 -4.93 -7.76 6.67
N ARG A 136 -5.77 -8.77 6.98
CA ARG A 136 -7.21 -8.71 6.78
C ARG A 136 -7.86 -7.58 7.57
N GLU A 137 -7.53 -7.47 8.85
CA GLU A 137 -8.08 -6.44 9.73
C GLU A 137 -7.71 -5.03 9.24
N SER A 138 -6.45 -4.85 8.81
CA SER A 138 -5.97 -3.57 8.26
C SER A 138 -6.71 -3.20 6.97
N LEU A 139 -6.91 -4.17 6.06
CA LEU A 139 -7.64 -3.96 4.82
C LEU A 139 -9.13 -3.66 5.07
N GLN A 140 -9.77 -4.38 5.99
CA GLN A 140 -11.17 -4.13 6.36
C GLN A 140 -11.37 -2.72 6.90
N GLU A 141 -10.43 -2.24 7.72
CA GLU A 141 -10.45 -0.87 8.21
C GLU A 141 -10.25 0.16 7.09
N ALA A 142 -9.29 -0.06 6.18
CA ALA A 142 -9.07 0.80 5.03
C ALA A 142 -10.34 0.92 4.14
N ILE A 143 -11.00 -0.20 3.84
CA ILE A 143 -12.24 -0.21 3.05
C ILE A 143 -13.38 0.54 3.75
N ARG A 144 -13.46 0.45 5.09
CA ARG A 144 -14.44 1.22 5.87
C ARG A 144 -14.18 2.72 5.79
N LEU A 145 -12.93 3.17 5.70
CA LEU A 145 -12.61 4.59 5.52
C LEU A 145 -13.01 5.13 4.13
N CYS A 146 -13.29 4.25 3.16
CA CYS A 146 -13.80 4.60 1.84
C CYS A 146 -15.33 4.75 1.77
N THR A 147 -16.04 4.74 2.90
CA THR A 147 -17.48 5.05 2.93
C THR A 147 -17.70 6.56 2.89
N GLY A 148 -17.58 7.12 1.69
CA GLY A 148 -18.01 8.47 1.32
C GLY A 148 -18.96 8.41 0.13
#